data_AF-A0A2V8TWA5-F1
#
_entry.id   AF-A0A2V8TWA5-F1
#
_cell.length_a   1.000
_cell.length_b   1.000
_cell.length_c   1.000
_cell.angle_alpha   90.00
_cell.angle_beta   90.00
_cell.angle_gamma   90.00
#
_symmetry.space_group_name_H-M   'P 1'
#
loop_
_entity.id
_entity.type
_entity.pdbx_description
1 polymer ?
#
loop_
_entity_poly.entity_id
_entity_poly.type
_entity_poly.pdbx_seq_one_letter_code
_entity_poly.pdbx_strand_id
1 'polypeptide(L)'
;MVPELAAAGREAYLGYRYGALLMGAASVRRTPRLKGAPSAWFNSADGRLIQGFLIADYNSDRWRKGDPDRPNVLCLWAPLGGRATRADLLVEPWSHWADLMADDLESMVPGISADLTRLDVYVWGHHMVIPAPGFLTGDARRGLTRPLGRITFAHSDRNGMPSFELATRAGYDAAREALAIVRGLPKSS
;
A
#
# COMPACT_ATOMS: atom_id res chain seq x y z
N MET A 1 -21.36 6.01 -16.29
CA MET A 1 -20.28 7.01 -16.12
C MET A 1 -20.95 8.35 -15.86
N VAL A 2 -20.46 9.16 -14.93
CA VAL A 2 -21.06 10.46 -14.56
C VAL A 2 -20.76 11.49 -15.67
N PRO A 3 -21.76 12.01 -16.40
CA PRO A 3 -21.55 12.91 -17.55
C PRO A 3 -20.72 14.17 -17.23
N GLU A 4 -20.89 14.69 -16.01
CA GLU A 4 -20.21 15.89 -15.50
C GLU A 4 -18.69 15.70 -15.42
N LEU A 5 -18.22 14.47 -15.16
CA LEU A 5 -16.79 14.14 -15.11
C LEU A 5 -16.14 14.21 -16.51
N ALA A 6 -16.89 13.86 -17.56
CA ALA A 6 -16.37 13.92 -18.93
C ALA A 6 -16.17 15.37 -19.40
N ALA A 7 -17.08 16.28 -19.03
CA ALA A 7 -16.99 17.70 -19.37
C ALA A 7 -15.93 18.46 -18.55
N ALA A 8 -15.56 17.96 -17.36
CA ALA A 8 -14.68 18.66 -16.42
C ALA A 8 -13.18 18.34 -16.56
N GLY A 9 -12.74 17.78 -17.69
CA GLY A 9 -11.31 17.53 -17.93
C GLY A 9 -10.80 16.23 -17.31
N ARG A 10 -11.59 15.13 -17.41
CA ARG A 10 -11.19 13.77 -16.97
C ARG A 10 -9.78 13.34 -17.39
N GLU A 11 -9.30 13.87 -18.51
CA GLU A 11 -8.00 13.51 -19.09
C GLU A 11 -6.85 13.89 -18.17
N ALA A 12 -7.00 14.95 -17.36
CA ALA A 12 -6.02 15.31 -16.36
C ALA A 12 -5.80 14.18 -15.34
N TYR A 13 -6.84 13.40 -15.00
CA TYR A 13 -6.72 12.28 -14.09
C TYR A 13 -6.03 11.05 -14.70
N LEU A 14 -5.93 10.96 -16.04
CA LEU A 14 -5.13 9.92 -16.70
C LEU A 14 -3.63 10.07 -16.40
N GLY A 15 -3.20 11.26 -15.95
CA GLY A 15 -1.83 11.49 -15.48
C GLY A 15 -1.51 10.81 -14.14
N TYR A 16 -2.50 10.30 -13.41
CA TYR A 16 -2.24 9.57 -12.17
C TYR A 16 -1.60 8.22 -12.46
N ARG A 17 -0.41 8.03 -11.88
CA ARG A 17 0.30 6.76 -11.93
C ARG A 17 0.11 6.08 -10.60
N TYR A 18 -0.13 4.78 -10.65
CA TYR A 18 -0.21 3.95 -9.45
C TYR A 18 0.86 2.88 -9.56
N GLY A 19 1.40 2.43 -8.44
CA GLY A 19 2.25 1.25 -8.43
C GLY A 19 1.42 -0.02 -8.30
N ALA A 20 2.09 -1.17 -8.43
CA ALA A 20 1.56 -2.47 -8.09
C ALA A 20 2.38 -3.09 -6.96
N LEU A 21 1.71 -3.83 -6.08
CA LEU A 21 2.26 -4.36 -4.85
C LEU A 21 1.76 -5.78 -4.61
N LEU A 22 2.67 -6.68 -4.31
CA LEU A 22 2.37 -7.95 -3.66
C LEU A 22 2.55 -7.77 -2.15
N MET A 23 1.61 -8.29 -1.38
CA MET A 23 1.71 -8.39 0.07
C MET A 23 1.68 -9.85 0.46
N GLY A 24 2.41 -10.19 1.52
CA GLY A 24 2.45 -11.56 2.04
C GLY A 24 2.19 -11.60 3.54
N ALA A 25 1.53 -12.65 4.01
CA ALA A 25 1.46 -13.01 5.42
C ALA A 25 2.06 -14.41 5.59
N ALA A 26 3.31 -14.47 6.04
CA ALA A 26 4.00 -15.72 6.30
C ALA A 26 3.83 -16.14 7.76
N SER A 27 3.02 -17.15 8.01
CA SER A 27 2.86 -17.75 9.34
C SER A 27 4.04 -18.69 9.62
N VAL A 28 4.70 -18.48 10.75
CA VAL A 28 5.89 -19.25 11.15
C VAL A 28 5.73 -19.85 12.53
N ARG A 29 6.24 -21.07 12.73
CA ARG A 29 6.25 -21.74 14.04
C ARG A 29 7.11 -21.02 15.06
N ARG A 30 8.23 -20.45 14.60
CA ARG A 30 9.19 -19.71 15.41
C ARG A 30 9.52 -18.40 14.72
N THR A 31 9.66 -17.34 15.49
CA THR A 31 10.02 -16.04 14.94
C THR A 31 11.50 -16.06 14.49
N PRO A 32 11.83 -15.48 13.32
CA PRO A 32 13.20 -15.29 12.89
C PRO A 32 14.10 -14.66 13.96
N ARG A 33 15.26 -15.28 14.20
CA ARG A 33 16.33 -14.69 15.00
C ARG A 33 17.22 -13.86 14.07
N LEU A 34 17.02 -12.56 14.09
CA LEU A 34 17.81 -11.60 13.30
C LEU A 34 19.04 -11.15 14.11
N LYS A 35 20.07 -10.67 13.41
CA LYS A 35 21.28 -10.15 14.09
C LYS A 35 20.92 -8.88 14.88
N GLY A 36 21.25 -8.86 16.17
CA GLY A 36 21.07 -7.71 17.04
C GLY A 36 19.83 -7.83 17.95
N ALA A 37 19.28 -6.68 18.34
CA ALA A 37 18.06 -6.61 19.16
C ALA A 37 16.85 -7.20 18.40
N PRO A 38 15.78 -7.61 19.12
CA PRO A 38 14.53 -8.04 18.49
C PRO A 38 14.05 -6.99 17.50
N SER A 39 14.06 -7.33 16.20
CA SER A 39 13.70 -6.35 15.18
C SER A 39 12.20 -6.22 15.06
N ALA A 40 11.71 -5.02 14.77
CA ALA A 40 10.33 -4.80 14.35
C ALA A 40 10.16 -5.02 12.84
N TRP A 41 11.23 -4.77 12.07
CA TRP A 41 11.25 -4.89 10.61
C TRP A 41 12.56 -5.49 10.11
N PHE A 42 12.56 -6.04 8.90
CA PHE A 42 13.76 -6.47 8.20
C PHE A 42 13.65 -6.08 6.73
N ASN A 43 14.72 -5.52 6.18
CA ASN A 43 14.78 -5.13 4.77
C ASN A 43 15.64 -6.11 4.00
N SER A 44 15.21 -6.43 2.78
CA SER A 44 15.98 -7.26 1.87
C SER A 44 17.20 -6.52 1.32
N ALA A 45 18.13 -7.28 0.76
CA ALA A 45 19.10 -6.73 -0.18
C ALA A 45 18.43 -6.39 -1.53
N ASP A 46 19.14 -5.63 -2.35
CA ASP A 46 18.72 -5.32 -3.72
C ASP A 46 18.57 -6.61 -4.57
N GLY A 47 17.74 -6.54 -5.60
CA GLY A 47 17.52 -7.68 -6.51
C GLY A 47 16.40 -8.64 -6.10
N ARG A 48 15.77 -8.47 -4.92
CA ARG A 48 14.61 -9.28 -4.45
C ARG A 48 13.22 -8.68 -4.64
N LEU A 49 12.23 -9.50 -4.96
CA LEU A 49 10.84 -9.09 -5.11
C LEU A 49 10.30 -8.57 -3.77
N ILE A 50 10.52 -9.30 -2.68
CA ILE A 50 10.25 -8.81 -1.32
C ILE A 50 11.26 -7.71 -1.00
N GLN A 51 10.77 -6.52 -0.65
CA GLN A 51 11.64 -5.44 -0.14
C GLN A 51 11.85 -5.53 1.37
N GLY A 52 10.92 -6.13 2.09
CA GLY A 52 11.06 -6.33 3.52
C GLY A 52 9.84 -6.98 4.16
N PHE A 53 9.96 -7.21 5.46
CA PHE A 53 8.85 -7.65 6.28
C PHE A 53 8.83 -7.00 7.65
N LEU A 54 7.64 -6.90 8.24
CA LEU A 54 7.44 -6.55 9.64
C LEU A 54 7.03 -7.79 10.42
N ILE A 55 7.46 -7.88 11.67
CA ILE A 55 6.98 -8.92 12.58
C ILE A 55 5.65 -8.44 13.14
N ALA A 56 4.55 -9.14 12.86
CA ALA A 56 3.20 -8.65 13.14
C ALA A 56 2.97 -8.29 14.62
N ASP A 57 3.60 -9.02 15.54
CA ASP A 57 3.47 -8.78 16.98
C ASP A 57 4.44 -7.72 17.55
N TYR A 58 5.12 -6.93 16.70
CA TYR A 58 5.96 -5.83 17.17
C TYR A 58 5.15 -4.90 18.10
N ASN A 59 5.76 -4.43 19.19
CA ASN A 59 5.10 -3.71 20.30
C ASN A 59 4.13 -4.50 21.19
N SER A 60 3.93 -5.80 20.97
CA SER A 60 3.25 -6.66 21.95
C SER A 60 4.15 -6.99 23.15
N ASP A 61 3.55 -7.43 24.25
CA ASP A 61 4.32 -7.88 25.41
C ASP A 61 5.14 -9.14 25.13
N ARG A 62 4.70 -9.99 24.19
CA ARG A 62 5.46 -11.17 23.74
C ARG A 62 6.74 -10.74 23.02
N TRP A 63 6.66 -9.72 22.17
CA TRP A 63 7.82 -9.12 21.53
C TRP A 63 8.77 -8.46 22.55
N ARG A 64 8.24 -7.69 23.51
CA ARG A 64 9.05 -7.04 24.57
C ARG A 64 9.80 -8.04 25.44
N LYS A 65 9.18 -9.19 25.75
CA LYS A 65 9.81 -10.29 26.51
C LYS A 65 10.89 -11.03 25.72
N GLY A 66 10.98 -10.80 24.40
CA GLY A 66 12.02 -11.37 23.55
C GLY A 66 11.93 -12.90 23.40
N ASP A 67 10.74 -13.49 23.53
CA ASP A 67 10.56 -14.94 23.39
C ASP A 67 11.00 -15.39 21.98
N PRO A 68 12.10 -16.16 21.87
CA PRO A 68 12.71 -16.47 20.60
C PRO A 68 12.00 -17.60 19.85
N ASP A 69 11.17 -18.42 20.52
CA ASP A 69 10.53 -19.59 19.92
C ASP A 69 9.03 -19.36 19.66
N ARG A 70 8.61 -18.09 19.77
CA ARG A 70 7.21 -17.71 19.65
C ARG A 70 6.72 -17.81 18.18
N PRO A 71 5.53 -18.38 17.93
CA PRO A 71 4.91 -18.33 16.60
C PRO A 71 4.48 -16.91 16.25
N ASN A 72 4.54 -16.58 14.96
CA ASN A 72 4.30 -15.24 14.46
C ASN A 72 3.80 -15.21 13.02
N VAL A 73 3.42 -14.02 12.57
CA VAL A 73 3.17 -13.69 11.17
C VAL A 73 4.19 -12.64 10.72
N LEU A 74 4.87 -12.90 9.61
CA LEU A 74 5.72 -11.92 8.96
C LEU A 74 4.89 -11.23 7.86
N CYS A 75 4.68 -9.93 8.01
CA CYS A 75 3.96 -9.09 7.07
C CYS A 75 4.93 -8.61 5.98
N LEU A 76 4.93 -9.28 4.84
CA LEU A 76 5.84 -9.06 3.71
C LEU A 76 5.27 -7.97 2.78
N TRP A 77 6.12 -7.10 2.24
CA TRP A 77 5.76 -6.18 1.15
C TRP A 77 6.73 -6.27 -0.02
N ALA A 78 6.17 -6.31 -1.22
CA ALA A 78 6.87 -6.55 -2.48
C ALA A 78 6.33 -5.63 -3.59
N PRO A 79 6.66 -4.32 -3.58
CA PRO A 79 6.32 -3.42 -4.67
C PRO A 79 7.05 -3.88 -5.93
N LEU A 80 6.34 -4.02 -7.05
CA LEU A 80 6.92 -4.62 -8.26
C LEU A 80 8.09 -3.81 -8.81
N GLY A 81 8.06 -2.48 -8.68
CA GLY A 81 9.21 -1.60 -8.98
C GLY A 81 9.82 -1.78 -10.38
N GLY A 82 9.03 -2.26 -11.36
CA GLY A 82 9.51 -2.58 -12.71
C GLY A 82 10.11 -3.98 -12.91
N ARG A 83 10.19 -4.79 -11.85
CA ARG A 83 10.64 -6.20 -11.90
C ARG A 83 9.58 -7.12 -12.51
N ALA A 84 8.33 -6.75 -12.34
CA ALA A 84 7.18 -7.34 -13.00
C ALA A 84 6.18 -6.23 -13.34
N THR A 85 5.31 -6.52 -14.28
CA THR A 85 4.24 -5.63 -14.73
C THR A 85 2.92 -5.98 -14.04
N ARG A 86 1.95 -5.07 -14.16
CA ARG A 86 0.57 -5.35 -13.74
C ARG A 86 -0.10 -6.45 -14.55
N ALA A 87 0.31 -6.63 -15.81
CA ALA A 87 -0.23 -7.67 -16.65
C ALA A 87 0.22 -9.04 -16.14
N ASP A 88 1.46 -9.15 -15.69
CA ASP A 88 2.00 -10.39 -15.11
C ASP A 88 1.17 -10.82 -13.89
N LEU A 89 0.76 -9.88 -13.04
CA LEU A 89 -0.12 -10.16 -11.88
C LEU A 89 -1.50 -10.74 -12.26
N LEU A 90 -1.97 -10.52 -13.50
CA LEU A 90 -3.24 -11.05 -13.99
C LEU A 90 -3.10 -12.41 -14.68
N VAL A 91 -1.92 -12.68 -15.26
CA VAL A 91 -1.66 -13.86 -16.08
C VAL A 91 -1.06 -14.98 -15.25
N GLU A 92 -0.11 -14.67 -14.38
CA GLU A 92 0.58 -15.65 -13.57
C GLU A 92 -0.33 -16.19 -12.47
N PRO A 93 -0.34 -17.51 -12.22
CA PRO A 93 -1.11 -18.08 -11.14
C PRO A 93 -0.60 -17.60 -9.78
N TRP A 94 -1.48 -17.62 -8.77
CA TRP A 94 -1.11 -17.27 -7.40
C TRP A 94 0.17 -17.99 -6.90
N SER A 95 0.33 -19.28 -7.25
CA SER A 95 1.47 -20.09 -6.82
C SER A 95 2.81 -19.55 -7.31
N HIS A 96 2.86 -18.98 -8.52
CA HIS A 96 4.07 -18.35 -9.05
C HIS A 96 4.60 -17.27 -8.10
N TRP A 97 3.72 -16.39 -7.64
CA TRP A 97 4.09 -15.32 -6.71
C TRP A 97 4.41 -15.86 -5.31
N ALA A 98 3.68 -16.89 -4.85
CA ALA A 98 3.94 -17.52 -3.57
C ALA A 98 5.33 -18.18 -3.53
N ASP A 99 5.72 -18.90 -4.58
CA ASP A 99 7.02 -19.55 -4.71
C ASP A 99 8.15 -18.51 -4.71
N LEU A 100 8.03 -17.45 -5.51
CA LEU A 100 9.02 -16.35 -5.53
C LEU A 100 9.16 -15.67 -4.16
N MET A 101 8.04 -15.44 -3.47
CA MET A 101 8.06 -14.84 -2.13
C MET A 101 8.64 -15.79 -1.08
N ALA A 102 8.41 -17.09 -1.18
CA ALA A 102 9.00 -18.09 -0.31
C ALA A 102 10.53 -18.17 -0.52
N ASP A 103 10.99 -18.19 -1.76
CA ASP A 103 12.42 -18.19 -2.12
C ASP A 103 13.14 -16.93 -1.61
N ASP A 104 12.52 -15.77 -1.78
CA ASP A 104 13.05 -14.52 -1.22
C ASP A 104 13.10 -14.55 0.30
N LEU A 105 12.06 -15.07 0.95
CA LEU A 105 12.01 -15.17 2.41
C LEU A 105 13.09 -16.11 2.94
N GLU A 106 13.31 -17.26 2.30
CA GLU A 106 14.39 -18.21 2.63
C GLU A 106 15.76 -17.54 2.55
N SER A 107 15.97 -16.71 1.53
CA SER A 107 17.25 -16.06 1.39
C SER A 107 17.44 -14.85 2.31
N MET A 108 16.34 -14.16 2.66
CA MET A 108 16.35 -13.11 3.68
C MET A 108 16.61 -13.67 5.08
N VAL A 109 16.05 -14.85 5.37
CA VAL A 109 16.19 -15.56 6.65
C VAL A 109 16.49 -17.03 6.38
N PRO A 110 17.77 -17.41 6.23
CA PRO A 110 18.15 -18.80 5.96
C PRO A 110 17.58 -19.78 6.99
N GLY A 111 16.92 -20.83 6.49
CA GLY A 111 16.26 -21.88 7.27
C GLY A 111 14.80 -21.59 7.65
N ILE A 112 14.24 -20.43 7.30
CA ILE A 112 12.87 -20.07 7.66
C ILE A 112 11.82 -20.95 6.99
N SER A 113 12.13 -21.58 5.85
CA SER A 113 11.22 -22.53 5.19
C SER A 113 10.89 -23.72 6.08
N ALA A 114 11.81 -24.11 6.97
CA ALA A 114 11.56 -25.15 7.96
C ALA A 114 10.60 -24.72 9.07
N ASP A 115 10.27 -23.43 9.20
CA ASP A 115 9.31 -22.89 10.17
C ASP A 115 8.03 -22.34 9.52
N LEU A 116 8.05 -22.10 8.20
CA LEU A 116 6.91 -21.62 7.43
C LEU A 116 5.77 -22.66 7.41
N THR A 117 4.60 -22.30 7.93
CA THR A 117 3.42 -23.17 7.97
C THR A 117 2.34 -22.76 6.99
N ARG A 118 2.31 -21.48 6.61
CA ARG A 118 1.35 -20.91 5.67
C ARG A 118 1.91 -19.61 5.08
N LEU A 119 1.68 -19.40 3.80
CA LEU A 119 1.94 -18.14 3.12
C LEU A 119 0.66 -17.70 2.41
N ASP A 120 0.06 -16.61 2.87
CA ASP A 120 -1.02 -15.94 2.15
C ASP A 120 -0.45 -14.80 1.31
N VAL A 121 -0.84 -14.71 0.03
CA VAL A 121 -0.37 -13.67 -0.89
C VAL A 121 -1.56 -12.85 -1.37
N TYR A 122 -1.40 -11.52 -1.34
CA TYR A 122 -2.40 -10.55 -1.76
C TYR A 122 -1.86 -9.67 -2.88
N VAL A 123 -2.63 -9.56 -3.96
CA VAL A 123 -2.24 -8.85 -5.16
C VAL A 123 -2.95 -7.49 -5.23
N TRP A 124 -2.19 -6.41 -5.21
CA TRP A 124 -2.70 -5.04 -5.29
C TRP A 124 -2.20 -4.36 -6.57
N GLY A 125 -2.99 -4.48 -7.65
CA GLY A 125 -2.64 -3.87 -8.93
C GLY A 125 -2.50 -2.34 -8.89
N HIS A 126 -3.30 -1.65 -8.06
CA HIS A 126 -3.33 -0.19 -7.95
C HIS A 126 -3.19 0.26 -6.49
N HIS A 127 -2.16 -0.20 -5.80
CA HIS A 127 -2.05 -0.02 -4.34
C HIS A 127 -1.93 1.45 -3.91
N MET A 128 -1.03 2.21 -4.53
CA MET A 128 -0.67 3.55 -4.10
C MET A 128 -0.31 4.42 -5.30
N VAL A 129 -0.68 5.70 -5.22
CA VAL A 129 -0.26 6.71 -6.20
C VAL A 129 1.25 6.88 -6.15
N ILE A 130 1.87 6.96 -7.33
CA ILE A 130 3.30 7.26 -7.49
C ILE A 130 3.41 8.73 -7.87
N PRO A 131 3.84 9.60 -6.94
CA PRO A 131 4.06 11.00 -7.28
C PRO A 131 5.23 11.13 -8.26
N ALA A 132 5.00 11.81 -9.38
CA ALA A 132 6.03 12.22 -10.34
C ALA A 132 6.31 13.73 -10.20
N PRO A 133 7.45 14.24 -10.70
CA PRO A 133 7.67 15.68 -10.76
C PRO A 133 6.47 16.41 -11.39
N GLY A 134 6.01 17.49 -10.74
CA GLY A 134 4.83 18.24 -11.16
C GLY A 134 3.48 17.67 -10.71
N PHE A 135 3.43 16.49 -10.08
CA PHE A 135 2.19 15.88 -9.62
C PHE A 135 1.48 16.68 -8.51
N LEU A 136 2.21 17.02 -7.44
CA LEU A 136 1.66 17.74 -6.27
C LEU A 136 1.19 19.15 -6.62
N THR A 137 1.84 19.80 -7.60
CA THR A 137 1.55 21.14 -8.08
C THR A 137 0.80 21.13 -9.41
N GLY A 138 0.29 19.99 -9.85
CA GLY A 138 -0.41 19.84 -11.13
C GLY A 138 -1.90 20.16 -11.04
N ASP A 139 -2.50 20.52 -12.18
CA ASP A 139 -3.94 20.82 -12.25
C ASP A 139 -4.83 19.62 -11.95
N ALA A 140 -4.39 18.41 -12.30
CA ALA A 140 -5.11 17.18 -12.00
C ALA A 140 -5.39 17.05 -10.49
N ARG A 141 -4.36 17.21 -9.65
CA ARG A 141 -4.52 17.15 -8.19
C ARG A 141 -5.32 18.32 -7.65
N ARG A 142 -5.12 19.54 -8.17
CA ARG A 142 -5.94 20.72 -7.80
C ARG A 142 -7.42 20.51 -8.10
N GLY A 143 -7.75 19.80 -9.19
CA GLY A 143 -9.11 19.43 -9.53
C GLY A 143 -9.77 18.58 -8.44
N LEU A 144 -9.05 17.62 -7.85
CA LEU A 144 -9.57 16.78 -6.75
C LEU A 144 -9.82 17.55 -5.45
N THR A 145 -9.20 18.72 -5.27
CA THR A 145 -9.43 19.56 -4.08
C THR A 145 -10.67 20.43 -4.17
N ARG A 146 -11.48 20.28 -5.22
CA ARG A 146 -12.68 21.09 -5.45
C ARG A 146 -13.85 20.19 -5.83
N PRO A 147 -15.07 20.51 -5.40
CA PRO A 147 -16.26 19.78 -5.83
C PRO A 147 -16.53 19.95 -7.33
N LEU A 148 -17.02 18.87 -7.95
CA LEU A 148 -17.58 18.88 -9.29
C LEU A 148 -19.11 18.92 -9.20
N GLY A 149 -19.69 20.12 -9.29
CA GLY A 149 -21.12 20.31 -9.07
C GLY A 149 -21.54 19.87 -7.67
N ARG A 150 -22.27 18.75 -7.57
CA ARG A 150 -22.71 18.14 -6.30
C ARG A 150 -21.84 16.97 -5.84
N ILE A 151 -20.69 16.75 -6.48
CA ILE A 151 -19.79 15.63 -6.22
C ILE A 151 -18.54 16.14 -5.52
N THR A 152 -18.17 15.52 -4.41
CA THR A 152 -16.96 15.83 -3.62
C THR A 152 -16.02 14.62 -3.61
N PHE A 153 -14.70 14.85 -3.64
CA PHE A 153 -13.69 13.77 -3.68
C PHE A 153 -13.05 13.53 -2.31
N ALA A 154 -12.94 12.26 -1.90
CA ALA A 154 -12.54 11.88 -0.53
C ALA A 154 -11.39 10.84 -0.46
N HIS A 155 -10.62 10.66 -1.53
CA HIS A 155 -9.50 9.71 -1.57
C HIS A 155 -8.18 10.39 -1.14
N SER A 156 -7.18 9.61 -0.67
CA SER A 156 -5.84 10.11 -0.31
C SER A 156 -5.14 10.84 -1.48
N ASP A 157 -5.48 10.47 -2.71
CA ASP A 157 -5.01 11.06 -3.96
C ASP A 157 -5.33 12.55 -4.11
N ARG A 158 -6.35 13.04 -3.38
CA ARG A 158 -6.68 14.47 -3.26
C ARG A 158 -5.51 15.28 -2.72
N ASN A 159 -4.76 14.69 -1.79
CA ASN A 159 -3.61 15.33 -1.15
C ASN A 159 -2.28 14.92 -1.81
N GLY A 160 -2.29 13.86 -2.61
CA GLY A 160 -1.17 13.46 -3.46
C GLY A 160 -0.14 12.55 -2.78
N MET A 161 -0.48 11.94 -1.65
CA MET A 161 0.37 10.97 -0.97
C MET A 161 -0.52 9.87 -0.35
N PRO A 162 -0.16 8.59 -0.49
CA PRO A 162 -0.97 7.46 -0.05
C PRO A 162 -0.79 7.20 1.45
N SER A 163 -1.37 8.05 2.29
CA SER A 163 -1.33 7.88 3.75
C SER A 163 -2.73 7.85 4.35
N PHE A 164 -2.86 7.17 5.49
CA PHE A 164 -4.11 7.07 6.25
C PHE A 164 -4.59 8.44 6.73
N GLU A 165 -3.67 9.29 7.20
CA GLU A 165 -3.95 10.64 7.68
C GLU A 165 -4.53 11.50 6.56
N LEU A 166 -3.98 11.36 5.35
CA LEU A 166 -4.43 12.12 4.18
C LEU A 166 -5.74 11.60 3.61
N ALA A 167 -6.01 10.29 3.68
CA ALA A 167 -7.33 9.75 3.38
C ALA A 167 -8.37 10.30 4.37
N THR A 168 -8.05 10.29 5.66
CA THR A 168 -8.92 10.83 6.73
C THR A 168 -9.17 12.31 6.53
N ARG A 169 -8.12 13.09 6.22
CA ARG A 169 -8.26 14.52 5.92
C ARG A 169 -9.13 14.77 4.69
N ALA A 170 -8.94 14.00 3.62
CA ALA A 170 -9.75 14.11 2.41
C ALA A 170 -11.23 13.84 2.71
N GLY A 171 -11.53 12.83 3.53
CA GLY A 171 -12.89 12.55 3.99
C GLY A 171 -13.50 13.70 4.79
N TYR A 172 -12.75 14.27 5.74
CA TYR A 172 -13.18 15.44 6.51
C TYR A 172 -13.51 16.65 5.61
N ASP A 173 -12.64 16.96 4.67
CA ASP A 173 -12.85 18.09 3.76
C ASP A 173 -14.04 17.86 2.82
N ALA A 174 -14.16 16.66 2.25
CA ALA A 174 -15.28 16.30 1.39
C ALA A 174 -16.62 16.41 2.12
N ALA A 175 -16.69 16.01 3.40
CA ALA A 175 -17.90 16.16 4.21
C ALA A 175 -18.28 17.63 4.42
N ARG A 176 -17.30 18.51 4.65
CA ARG A 176 -17.53 19.96 4.77
C ARG A 176 -18.01 20.57 3.46
N GLU A 177 -17.38 20.20 2.35
CA GLU A 177 -17.78 20.63 1.01
C GLU A 177 -19.22 20.20 0.70
N ALA A 178 -19.56 18.94 0.97
CA ALA A 178 -20.90 18.41 0.75
C ALA A 178 -21.95 19.15 1.60
N LEU A 179 -21.63 19.44 2.87
CA LEU A 179 -22.51 20.21 3.75
C LEU A 179 -22.76 21.63 3.22
N ALA A 180 -21.72 22.30 2.72
CA ALA A 180 -21.86 23.63 2.13
C ALA A 180 -22.74 23.60 0.87
N ILE A 181 -22.55 22.60 -0.01
CA ILE A 181 -23.36 22.40 -1.21
C ILE A 181 -24.84 22.19 -0.86
N VAL A 182 -25.14 21.34 0.12
CA VAL A 182 -26.52 21.05 0.55
C VAL A 182 -27.18 22.29 1.16
N ARG A 183 -26.43 23.09 1.93
CA ARG A 183 -26.94 24.29 2.60
C ARG A 183 -26.99 25.54 1.69
N GLY A 184 -26.49 25.45 0.46
CA GLY A 184 -26.34 26.63 -0.41
C GLY A 184 -25.35 27.66 0.12
N LEU A 185 -24.43 27.24 1.01
CA LEU A 185 -23.42 28.14 1.57
C LEU A 185 -22.36 28.46 0.49
N PRO A 186 -21.89 29.72 0.40
CA PRO A 186 -20.83 30.09 -0.53
C PRO A 186 -19.55 29.27 -0.25
N LYS A 187 -18.78 28.96 -1.30
CA LYS A 187 -17.52 28.21 -1.20
C LYS A 187 -16.60 28.90 -0.18
N SER A 188 -16.20 28.20 0.88
CA SER A 188 -15.19 28.72 1.81
C SER A 188 -13.86 28.86 1.07
N SER A 189 -13.34 30.09 1.04
CA SER A 189 -12.04 30.49 0.47
C SER A 189 -10.87 29.81 1.17
#